data_AF-A0A1G1YLZ5-F1
#
_entry.id   AF-A0A1G1YLZ5-F1
#
_cell.length_a   1.000
_cell.length_b   1.000
_cell.length_c   1.000
_cell.angle_alpha   90.00
_cell.angle_beta   90.00
_cell.angle_gamma   90.00
#
_symmetry.space_group_name_H-M   'P 1'
#
loop_
_entity.id
_entity.type
_entity.pdbx_description
1 polymer ?
#
loop_
_entity_poly.entity_id
_entity_poly.type
_entity_poly.pdbx_seq_one_letter_code
_entity_poly.pdbx_strand_id
1 'polypeptide(L)' 'MPNMTFSIPEKLHQEIKHHTEIKWSEIARKAFEKKVQELHLLDKMLKKSTLTEEDAERIGHSIKHNIRKRFA' A
#
# COMPACT_ATOMS: atom_id res chain seq x y z
N MET A 1 -25.77 -8.33 -0.47
CA MET A 1 -24.34 -7.92 -0.49
C MET A 1 -23.94 -7.69 -1.93
N PRO A 2 -23.17 -6.65 -2.25
CA PRO A 2 -22.60 -6.49 -3.58
C PRO A 2 -21.66 -7.66 -3.90
N ASN A 3 -21.69 -8.15 -5.13
CA ASN A 3 -20.79 -9.18 -5.65
C ASN A 3 -19.70 -8.52 -6.50
N MET A 4 -18.48 -9.05 -6.40
CA MET A 4 -17.35 -8.61 -7.22
C MET A 4 -16.67 -9.86 -7.76
N THR A 5 -16.52 -9.91 -9.08
CA THR A 5 -15.83 -10.99 -9.80
C THR A 5 -14.58 -10.41 -10.44
N PHE A 6 -13.46 -11.09 -10.28
CA PHE A 6 -12.18 -10.69 -10.87
C PHE A 6 -11.45 -11.91 -11.40
N SER A 7 -10.68 -11.72 -12.46
CA SER A 7 -9.83 -12.76 -13.02
C SER A 7 -8.55 -12.87 -12.22
N ILE A 8 -8.13 -14.10 -11.92
CA ILE A 8 -6.85 -14.41 -11.29
C ILE A 8 -6.01 -15.30 -12.21
N PRO A 9 -4.67 -15.30 -12.08
CA PRO A 9 -3.82 -16.22 -12.81
C PRO A 9 -4.21 -17.68 -12.54
N GLU A 10 -4.18 -18.52 -13.58
CA GLU A 10 -4.61 -19.93 -13.50
C GLU A 10 -3.86 -20.70 -12.40
N LYS A 11 -2.56 -20.48 -12.26
CA LYS A 11 -1.76 -21.10 -11.20
C LYS A 11 -2.28 -20.76 -9.80
N LEU A 12 -2.61 -19.49 -9.56
CA LEU A 12 -3.15 -19.05 -8.26
C LEU A 12 -4.52 -19.67 -7.99
N HIS A 13 -5.37 -19.76 -9.02
CA HIS A 13 -6.67 -20.41 -8.93
C HIS A 13 -6.56 -21.89 -8.55
N GLN A 14 -5.58 -22.60 -9.12
CA GLN A 14 -5.31 -24.00 -8.77
C GLN A 14 -4.91 -24.14 -7.29
N GLU A 15 -4.01 -23.30 -6.79
CA GLU A 15 -3.60 -23.33 -5.38
C GLU A 15 -4.77 -23.03 -4.43
N ILE A 16 -5.57 -22.01 -4.75
CA ILE A 16 -6.78 -21.65 -3.97
C ILE A 16 -7.76 -22.83 -3.92
N LYS A 17 -7.94 -23.55 -5.04
CA LYS A 17 -8.80 -24.72 -5.12
C LYS A 17 -8.27 -25.93 -4.34
N HIS A 18 -6.95 -26.09 -4.21
CA HIS A 18 -6.38 -27.16 -3.40
C HIS A 18 -6.63 -26.92 -1.90
N HIS A 19 -6.55 -25.66 -1.47
CA HIS A 19 -6.74 -25.26 -0.08
C HIS A 19 -8.20 -24.87 0.23
N THR A 20 -9.10 -25.85 0.21
CA THR A 20 -10.54 -25.64 0.45
C THR A 20 -10.89 -25.38 1.93
N GLU A 21 -10.00 -25.72 2.84
CA GLU A 21 -10.10 -25.44 4.27
C GLU A 21 -10.06 -23.94 4.59
N ILE A 22 -9.55 -23.14 3.65
CA ILE A 22 -9.37 -21.70 3.81
C ILE A 22 -10.59 -20.94 3.25
N LYS A 23 -11.15 -20.04 4.07
CA LYS A 23 -12.21 -19.11 3.64
C LYS A 23 -11.63 -17.94 2.83
N TRP A 24 -11.26 -18.20 1.59
CA TRP A 24 -10.61 -17.23 0.70
C TRP A 24 -11.41 -15.93 0.52
N SER A 25 -12.74 -15.99 0.48
CA SER A 25 -13.59 -14.79 0.40
C SER A 25 -13.45 -13.88 1.62
N GLU A 26 -13.24 -14.44 2.81
CA GLU A 26 -13.00 -13.66 4.04
C GLU A 26 -11.62 -13.01 4.02
N ILE A 27 -10.60 -13.74 3.54
CA ILE A 27 -9.24 -13.22 3.38
C ILE A 27 -9.23 -12.06 2.40
N ALA A 28 -9.87 -12.23 1.24
CA ALA A 28 -10.00 -11.19 0.23
C ALA A 28 -10.68 -9.95 0.82
N ARG A 29 -11.80 -10.11 1.53
CA ARG A 29 -12.50 -8.97 2.16
C ARG A 29 -11.59 -8.20 3.11
N LYS A 30 -10.91 -8.89 4.03
CA LYS A 30 -9.98 -8.26 4.98
C LYS A 30 -8.82 -7.55 4.29
N ALA A 31 -8.29 -8.15 3.20
CA ALA A 31 -7.22 -7.52 2.42
C ALA A 31 -7.69 -6.21 1.78
N PHE A 32 -8.89 -6.19 1.20
CA PHE A 32 -9.47 -4.97 0.63
C PHE A 32 -9.76 -3.91 1.70
N GLU A 33 -10.37 -4.28 2.83
CA GLU A 33 -10.64 -3.35 3.94
C GLU A 33 -9.35 -2.71 4.44
N LYS A 34 -8.30 -3.52 4.67
CA LYS A 34 -6.99 -3.02 5.07
C LYS A 34 -6.43 -2.05 4.03
N LYS A 35 -6.51 -2.38 2.75
CA LYS A 35 -5.95 -1.52 1.70
C LYS A 35 -6.69 -0.19 1.60
N VAL A 36 -8.01 -0.19 1.73
CA VAL A 36 -8.82 1.03 1.77
C VAL A 36 -8.48 1.87 3.00
N GLN A 37 -8.27 1.26 4.17
CA GLN A 37 -7.85 1.97 5.37
C GLN A 37 -6.47 2.63 5.22
N GLU A 38 -5.50 1.92 4.61
CA GLU A 38 -4.18 2.49 4.29
C GLU A 38 -4.31 3.71 3.37
N LEU A 39 -5.12 3.60 2.30
CA LEU A 39 -5.35 4.70 1.37
C LEU A 39 -6.03 5.88 2.06
N HIS A 40 -7.05 5.66 2.90
CA HIS A 40 -7.67 6.73 3.68
C HIS A 40 -6.72 7.40 4.66
N LEU A 41 -5.79 6.65 5.26
CA LEU A 41 -4.76 7.22 6.13
C LEU A 41 -3.82 8.11 5.32
N LEU A 42 -3.32 7.59 4.19
CA LEU A 42 -2.47 8.35 3.26
C LEU A 42 -3.18 9.62 2.80
N ASP A 43 -4.43 9.50 2.35
CA ASP A 43 -5.25 10.64 1.95
C ASP A 43 -5.38 11.64 3.09
N LYS A 44 -5.69 11.22 4.32
CA LYS A 44 -5.79 12.14 5.48
C LYS A 44 -4.47 12.85 5.80
N MET A 45 -3.34 12.14 5.70
CA MET A 45 -2.02 12.72 5.92
C MET A 45 -1.65 13.70 4.81
N LEU A 46 -1.95 13.34 3.57
CA LEU A 46 -1.62 14.11 2.38
C LEU A 46 -2.62 15.25 2.10
N LYS A 47 -3.85 15.21 2.63
CA LYS A 47 -4.89 16.23 2.40
C LYS A 47 -4.49 17.63 2.88
N LYS A 48 -3.56 17.71 3.83
CA LYS A 48 -2.97 18.97 4.33
C LYS A 48 -1.53 19.16 3.91
N SER A 49 -0.97 18.20 3.17
CA SER A 49 0.39 18.25 2.69
C SER A 49 0.43 19.09 1.42
N THR A 50 1.04 20.26 1.49
CA THR A 50 1.44 21.05 0.31
C THR A 50 2.80 20.60 -0.22
N LEU A 51 3.31 19.45 0.24
CA LEU A 51 4.62 18.93 -0.13
C LEU A 51 4.63 18.58 -1.62
N THR A 52 5.36 19.37 -2.39
CA THR A 52 5.61 19.12 -3.80
C THR A 52 6.80 18.18 -3.98
N GLU A 53 6.97 17.66 -5.20
CA GLU A 53 8.12 16.83 -5.55
C GLU A 53 9.45 17.60 -5.38
N GLU A 54 9.47 18.89 -5.73
CA GLU A 54 10.62 19.79 -5.51
C GLU A 54 10.96 19.95 -4.03
N ASP A 55 9.96 20.02 -3.15
CA ASP A 55 10.18 20.08 -1.71
C ASP A 55 10.78 18.79 -1.16
N ALA A 56 10.33 17.63 -1.65
CA ALA A 56 10.87 16.33 -1.27
C ALA A 56 12.35 16.19 -1.67
N GLU A 57 12.70 16.61 -2.88
CA GLU A 57 14.10 16.64 -3.32
C GLU A 57 14.94 17.60 -2.46
N ARG A 58 14.48 18.84 -2.26
CA ARG A 58 15.20 19.83 -1.45
C ARG A 58 15.46 19.34 -0.02
N ILE A 59 14.46 18.72 0.61
CA ILE A 59 14.60 18.11 1.95
C ILE A 59 15.61 16.96 1.90
N GLY A 60 15.53 16.08 0.91
CA GLY A 60 16.46 14.97 0.72
C GLY A 60 17.92 15.42 0.57
N HIS A 61 18.16 16.46 -0.22
CA HIS A 61 19.48 17.09 -0.39
C HIS A 61 19.99 17.70 0.92
N SER A 62 19.14 18.41 1.66
CA SER A 62 19.48 18.99 2.96
C SER A 62 19.84 17.93 4.01
N ILE A 63 19.09 16.82 4.07
CA ILE A 63 19.38 15.71 4.97
C ILE A 63 20.73 15.07 4.63
N LYS A 64 20.99 14.75 3.35
CA LYS A 64 22.27 14.18 2.91
C LYS A 64 23.45 15.09 3.24
N HIS A 65 23.30 16.40 3.03
CA HIS A 65 24.32 17.40 3.36
C HIS A 65 24.63 17.44 4.86
N ASN A 66 23.59 17.45 5.71
CA ASN A 66 23.76 17.47 7.16
C ASN A 66 24.33 16.16 7.71
N ILE A 67 23.89 15.00 7.19
CA ILE A 67 24.48 13.71 7.52
C ILE A 67 25.96 13.70 7.14
N ARG A 68 26.30 14.12 5.92
CA ARG A 68 27.69 14.21 5.47
C ARG A 68 28.53 15.13 6.36
N LYS A 69 27.99 16.25 6.84
CA LYS A 69 28.69 17.14 7.78
C LYS A 69 28.89 16.56 9.18
N ARG A 70 28.02 15.64 9.60
CA ARG A 70 28.05 15.06 10.96
C ARG A 70 28.92 13.80 11.05
N PHE A 71 29.14 13.14 9.92
CA PHE A 71 29.87 11.87 9.79
C PHE A 71 31.09 11.95 8.85
N ALA A 72 31.51 13.14 8.43
CA ALA A 72 32.80 13.41 7.78
C ALA A 72 33.71 14.14 8.76
#